data_AF-A0A495FKK9-F1
#
_entry.id   AF-A0A495FKK9-F1
#
_cell.length_a   1.000
_cell.length_b   1.000
_cell.length_c   1.000
_cell.angle_alpha   90.00
_cell.angle_beta   90.00
_cell.angle_gamma   90.00
#
_symmetry.space_group_name_H-M   'P 1'
#
loop_
_entity.id
_entity.type
_entity.pdbx_description
1 polymer ?
#
loop_
_entity_poly.entity_id
_entity_poly.type
_entity_poly.pdbx_seq_one_letter_code
_entity_poly.pdbx_strand_id
1 'polypeptide(L)'
;MEPALAPGQCSTGTADHVCTGTNTHIQKTLFDRIAYEDAQVIYTTHSTHISEVSNVSNVNILGRRGAFCEAYQPATGLDPAQVTSIQRYLDAVRSNLLFAKSVILVEGDAEEILIPVLVKKVLGLSVDELGISVINIRSTGFKNVAVLFHDIRIRKRCAIVTDLDTIFFDTTPNAADGDALAARKRKAIGSQAAGALRKIDLDAFAVGNAWVQSFYATHTFEVDLLGSGNHEAIVRTVDKVYKAPATITQATTDLRSGLIDQGGGRTLTMAEQEGKGWFAILLAQTLDHQAVVPGYIRDAVLFAHGPFSRPLIMRILRHRMNRMLAIDRAARPRLTAFNAEVERFGRSEIDLPTLRAAAATALPGDVVHAFLAEMA
;
A
#
# COMPACT_ATOMS: atom_id res chain seq x y z
N MET A 1 30.50 28.93 19.31
CA MET A 1 30.82 29.19 17.89
C MET A 1 32.06 28.40 17.59
N GLU A 2 31.86 27.22 17.02
CA GLU A 2 32.91 26.28 16.61
C GLU A 2 32.69 26.08 15.10
N PRO A 3 33.75 26.08 14.26
CA PRO A 3 33.58 26.24 12.83
C PRO A 3 33.09 24.94 12.17
N ALA A 4 32.21 25.09 11.19
CA ALA A 4 31.73 23.99 10.37
C ALA A 4 32.87 23.38 9.53
N LEU A 5 33.07 22.06 9.67
CA LEU A 5 33.92 21.27 8.78
C LEU A 5 33.23 21.12 7.41
N ALA A 6 33.99 21.33 6.34
CA ALA A 6 33.57 21.16 4.96
C ALA A 6 33.38 19.67 4.59
N PRO A 7 32.52 19.35 3.60
CA PRO A 7 32.25 17.97 3.22
C PRO A 7 33.50 17.30 2.62
N GLY A 8 33.92 16.17 3.19
CA GLY A 8 34.94 15.29 2.61
C GLY A 8 36.15 14.93 3.48
N GLN A 9 36.20 15.28 4.77
CA GLN A 9 37.30 14.84 5.65
C GLN A 9 36.90 13.63 6.51
N CYS A 10 37.60 12.51 6.31
CA CYS A 10 37.51 11.30 7.15
C CYS A 10 38.57 11.39 8.25
N SER A 11 38.17 11.42 9.52
CA SER A 11 39.10 11.43 10.66
C SER A 11 39.67 10.03 10.88
N THR A 12 40.99 9.89 10.82
CA THR A 12 41.70 8.64 11.09
C THR A 12 41.68 8.32 12.59
N GLY A 13 40.76 7.46 13.01
CA GLY A 13 40.67 6.96 14.39
C GLY A 13 39.79 5.72 14.49
N THR A 14 40.42 4.53 14.47
CA THR A 14 40.00 3.20 14.99
C THR A 14 38.53 2.77 15.07
N ALA A 15 37.64 3.32 14.25
CA ALA A 15 36.37 2.73 13.88
C ALA A 15 36.16 3.07 12.40
N ASP A 16 36.18 2.06 11.53
CA ASP A 16 35.94 2.25 10.10
C ASP A 16 34.49 2.69 9.89
N HIS A 17 34.25 4.00 9.97
CA HIS A 17 33.05 4.64 9.49
C HIS A 17 33.06 4.56 7.97
N VAL A 18 32.38 3.55 7.41
CA VAL A 18 32.11 3.48 5.97
C VAL A 18 31.22 4.68 5.61
N CYS A 19 31.84 5.66 4.96
CA CYS A 19 31.21 6.89 4.50
C CYS A 19 29.95 6.59 3.67
N THR A 20 28.85 7.25 4.01
CA THR A 20 27.55 7.22 3.31
C THR A 20 27.55 7.83 1.91
N GLY A 21 28.73 8.03 1.29
CA GLY A 21 28.94 8.73 0.02
C GLY A 21 29.55 7.90 -1.12
N THR A 22 29.76 6.59 -0.94
CA THR A 22 30.33 5.72 -1.99
C THR A 22 29.26 5.19 -2.94
N ASN A 23 29.62 4.97 -4.21
CA ASN A 23 28.78 4.32 -5.22
C ASN A 23 28.22 2.97 -4.72
N THR A 24 26.96 2.67 -5.01
CA THR A 24 26.23 1.48 -4.53
C THR A 24 26.91 0.16 -4.88
N HIS A 25 27.56 0.06 -6.04
CA HIS A 25 28.32 -1.12 -6.43
C HIS A 25 29.60 -1.33 -5.60
N ILE A 26 30.23 -0.23 -5.15
CA ILE A 26 31.40 -0.27 -4.27
C ILE A 26 30.99 -0.71 -2.87
N GLN A 27 29.86 -0.22 -2.36
CA GLN A 27 29.33 -0.69 -1.06
C GLN A 27 29.08 -2.19 -1.08
N LYS A 28 28.34 -2.72 -2.07
CA LYS A 28 28.07 -4.16 -2.16
C LYS A 28 29.36 -4.99 -2.22
N THR A 29 30.30 -4.61 -3.09
CA THR A 29 31.57 -5.33 -3.26
C THR A 29 32.46 -5.27 -2.01
N LEU A 30 32.48 -4.13 -1.31
CA LEU A 30 33.23 -3.98 -0.06
C LEU A 30 32.66 -4.91 1.01
N PHE A 31 31.34 -4.95 1.19
CA PHE A 31 30.69 -5.79 2.19
C PHE A 31 30.75 -7.28 1.89
N ASP A 32 30.65 -7.69 0.62
CA ASP A 32 30.86 -9.09 0.23
C ASP A 32 32.28 -9.57 0.57
N ARG A 33 33.27 -8.65 0.61
CA ARG A 33 34.68 -8.94 0.90
C ARG A 33 35.11 -8.71 2.35
N ILE A 34 34.23 -8.20 3.22
CA ILE A 34 34.52 -7.99 4.65
C ILE A 34 34.49 -9.31 5.45
N ALA A 35 34.03 -10.42 4.86
CA ALA A 35 34.10 -11.75 5.47
C ALA A 35 35.54 -12.30 5.43
N TYR A 36 36.34 -11.95 6.44
CA TYR A 36 37.63 -12.59 6.70
C TYR A 36 37.41 -13.88 7.49
N GLU A 37 38.07 -14.98 7.11
CA GLU A 37 37.87 -16.31 7.72
C GLU A 37 38.18 -16.34 9.23
N ASP A 38 39.06 -15.46 9.73
CA ASP A 38 39.51 -15.42 11.12
C ASP A 38 39.00 -14.22 11.93
N ALA A 39 37.99 -13.47 11.46
CA ALA A 39 37.47 -12.30 12.17
C ALA A 39 35.94 -12.25 12.24
N GLN A 40 35.39 -12.03 13.45
CA GLN A 40 33.98 -11.70 13.62
C GLN A 40 33.78 -10.20 13.38
N VAL A 41 32.97 -9.86 12.38
CA VAL A 41 32.62 -8.46 12.07
C VAL A 41 31.18 -8.18 12.50
N ILE A 42 31.01 -7.21 13.39
CA ILE A 42 29.70 -6.66 13.80
C ILE A 42 29.67 -5.20 13.38
N TYR A 43 28.66 -4.81 12.61
CA TYR A 43 28.44 -3.43 12.20
C TYR A 43 26.97 -3.05 12.33
N THR A 44 26.72 -1.76 12.52
CA THR A 44 25.39 -1.17 12.53
C THR A 44 25.20 -0.35 11.26
N THR A 45 24.07 -0.49 10.59
CA THR A 45 23.82 0.24 9.33
C THR A 45 22.38 0.78 9.26
N HIS A 46 22.26 2.01 8.76
CA HIS A 46 21.00 2.55 8.24
C HIS A 46 20.93 2.45 6.70
N SER A 47 21.99 1.93 6.06
CA SER A 47 22.03 1.75 4.61
C SER A 47 21.21 0.54 4.20
N THR A 48 20.26 0.81 3.32
CA THR A 48 19.47 -0.15 2.57
C THR A 48 20.35 -1.12 1.79
N HIS A 49 21.41 -0.62 1.15
CA HIS A 49 22.31 -1.41 0.29
C HIS A 49 23.19 -2.38 1.06
N ILE A 50 23.62 -2.00 2.27
CA ILE A 50 24.40 -2.89 3.14
C ILE A 50 23.48 -3.99 3.69
N SER A 51 22.24 -3.63 4.04
CA SER A 51 21.24 -4.62 4.48
C SER A 51 20.85 -5.60 3.36
N GLU A 52 20.84 -5.16 2.10
CA GLU A 52 20.55 -5.97 0.90
C GLU A 52 21.54 -7.11 0.66
N VAL A 53 22.81 -6.97 1.04
CA VAL A 53 23.84 -8.03 0.83
C VAL A 53 23.96 -9.00 2.01
N SER A 54 23.42 -8.65 3.19
CA SER A 54 23.52 -9.48 4.39
C SER A 54 22.49 -10.59 4.43
N ASN A 55 22.92 -11.84 4.66
CA ASN A 55 22.01 -12.98 4.88
C ASN A 55 20.99 -12.67 5.97
N VAL A 56 19.71 -13.02 5.76
CA VAL A 56 18.62 -12.73 6.71
C VAL A 56 18.89 -13.33 8.10
N SER A 57 19.59 -14.48 8.16
CA SER A 57 20.02 -15.12 9.40
C SER A 57 21.09 -14.34 10.18
N ASN A 58 21.80 -13.43 9.50
CA ASN A 58 22.89 -12.63 10.05
C ASN A 58 22.47 -11.19 10.36
N VAL A 59 21.16 -10.88 10.31
CA VAL A 59 20.63 -9.54 10.55
C VAL A 59 19.88 -9.52 11.88
N ASN A 60 20.23 -8.55 12.74
CA ASN A 60 19.42 -8.20 13.89
C ASN A 60 18.80 -6.82 13.66
N ILE A 61 17.48 -6.72 13.82
CA ILE A 61 16.75 -5.45 13.71
C ILE A 61 16.59 -4.89 15.11
N LEU A 62 17.04 -3.65 15.32
CA LEU A 62 16.76 -2.90 16.55
C LEU A 62 15.56 -1.98 16.31
N GLY A 63 14.50 -2.18 17.09
CA GLY A 63 13.28 -1.36 16.99
C GLY A 63 12.91 -0.74 18.34
N ARG A 64 12.58 0.55 18.32
CA ARG A 64 12.11 1.26 19.52
C ARG A 64 10.62 1.00 19.76
N ARG A 65 10.28 0.55 20.98
CA ARG A 65 8.92 0.41 21.47
C ARG A 65 8.72 1.28 22.71
N GLY A 66 8.18 2.47 22.51
CA GLY A 66 8.02 3.46 23.58
C GLY A 66 9.35 3.88 24.18
N ALA A 67 9.54 3.57 25.47
CA ALA A 67 10.79 3.84 26.20
C ALA A 67 11.87 2.75 26.02
N PHE A 68 11.53 1.61 25.41
CA PHE A 68 12.42 0.45 25.30
C PHE A 68 12.94 0.25 23.87
N CYS A 69 14.06 -0.43 23.74
CA CYS A 69 14.59 -0.93 22.47
C CYS A 69 14.52 -2.47 22.50
N GLU A 70 13.92 -3.06 21.47
CA GLU A 70 13.83 -4.50 21.30
C GLU A 70 14.72 -4.92 20.13
N ALA A 71 15.39 -6.07 20.26
CA ALA A 71 16.17 -6.69 19.20
C ALA A 71 15.39 -7.87 18.62
N TYR A 72 15.30 -7.93 17.29
CA TYR A 72 14.59 -8.96 16.56
C TYR A 72 15.53 -9.70 15.61
N GLN A 73 15.41 -11.03 15.58
CA GLN A 73 16.12 -11.88 14.63
C GLN A 73 15.11 -12.44 13.63
N PRO A 74 15.06 -11.95 12.37
CA PRO A 74 14.00 -12.29 11.41
C PRO A 74 13.94 -13.78 11.03
N ALA A 75 15.05 -14.51 11.11
CA ALA A 75 15.11 -15.92 10.77
C ALA A 75 14.69 -16.86 11.92
N THR A 76 14.37 -16.33 13.11
CA THR A 76 14.10 -17.15 14.30
C THR A 76 12.92 -18.10 14.08
N GLY A 77 13.16 -19.39 14.30
CA GLY A 77 12.14 -20.44 14.19
C GLY A 77 11.67 -20.74 12.78
N LEU A 78 12.42 -20.32 11.75
CA LEU A 78 12.17 -20.69 10.36
C LEU A 78 13.00 -21.92 9.98
N ASP A 79 12.44 -22.76 9.11
CA ASP A 79 13.20 -23.87 8.53
C ASP A 79 14.18 -23.38 7.44
N PRO A 80 15.20 -24.20 7.07
CA PRO A 80 16.18 -23.79 6.06
C PRO A 80 15.60 -23.47 4.68
N ALA A 81 14.49 -24.10 4.29
CA ALA A 81 13.85 -23.86 3.00
C ALA A 81 13.13 -22.50 2.99
N GLN A 82 12.46 -22.15 4.09
CA GLN A 82 11.84 -20.84 4.31
C GLN A 82 12.90 -19.73 4.30
N VAL A 83 14.00 -19.91 5.03
CA VAL A 83 15.13 -18.96 5.03
C VAL A 83 15.66 -18.73 3.62
N THR A 84 15.85 -19.80 2.85
CA THR A 84 16.32 -19.71 1.46
C THR A 84 15.31 -18.99 0.55
N SER A 85 14.02 -19.29 0.70
CA SER A 85 12.94 -18.66 -0.06
C SER A 85 12.87 -17.15 0.21
N ILE A 86 12.92 -16.79 1.49
CA ILE A 86 12.95 -15.40 1.97
C ILE A 86 14.17 -14.68 1.44
N GLN A 87 15.35 -15.29 1.50
CA GLN A 87 16.59 -14.67 1.04
C GLN A 87 16.45 -14.22 -0.42
N ARG A 88 15.99 -15.12 -1.31
CA ARG A 88 15.77 -14.80 -2.74
C ARG A 88 14.78 -13.67 -2.94
N TYR A 89 13.72 -13.65 -2.13
CA TYR A 89 12.68 -12.65 -2.26
C TYR A 89 13.14 -11.28 -1.74
N LEU A 90 13.88 -11.27 -0.64
CA LEU A 90 14.36 -10.04 -0.02
C LEU A 90 15.40 -9.32 -0.90
N ASP A 91 16.19 -10.00 -1.73
CA ASP A 91 17.25 -9.36 -2.53
C ASP A 91 16.78 -8.18 -3.41
N ALA A 92 15.48 -8.11 -3.75
CA ALA A 92 14.88 -6.99 -4.50
C ALA A 92 14.09 -5.97 -3.67
N VAL A 93 13.66 -6.30 -2.44
CA VAL A 93 12.67 -5.52 -1.66
C VAL A 93 13.01 -5.40 -0.16
N ARG A 94 14.18 -5.90 0.28
CA ARG A 94 14.61 -5.99 1.70
C ARG A 94 14.62 -4.65 2.40
N SER A 95 15.14 -3.63 1.73
CA SER A 95 15.32 -2.29 2.26
C SER A 95 13.97 -1.64 2.60
N ASN A 96 12.98 -1.77 1.72
CA ASN A 96 11.64 -1.26 1.99
C ASN A 96 10.95 -2.02 3.15
N LEU A 97 11.17 -3.32 3.26
CA LEU A 97 10.57 -4.15 4.30
C LEU A 97 11.18 -3.93 5.70
N LEU A 98 12.51 -3.91 5.81
CA LEU A 98 13.20 -3.85 7.09
C LEU A 98 13.11 -2.47 7.76
N PHE A 99 13.05 -1.39 6.98
CA PHE A 99 13.06 -0.02 7.51
C PHE A 99 11.66 0.60 7.69
N ALA A 100 10.62 0.08 7.03
CA ALA A 100 9.25 0.57 7.22
C ALA A 100 8.74 0.29 8.65
N LYS A 101 7.78 1.10 9.14
CA LYS A 101 7.09 0.80 10.42
C LYS A 101 6.12 -0.36 10.25
N SER A 102 5.50 -0.44 9.07
CA SER A 102 4.55 -1.48 8.66
C SER A 102 4.59 -1.66 7.15
N VAL A 103 4.06 -2.78 6.67
CA VAL A 103 4.09 -3.15 5.26
C VAL A 103 2.68 -3.49 4.77
N ILE A 104 2.40 -3.14 3.51
CA ILE A 104 1.26 -3.67 2.75
C ILE A 104 1.84 -4.45 1.57
N LEU A 105 1.62 -5.76 1.55
CA LEU A 105 1.98 -6.62 0.42
C LEU A 105 0.84 -6.61 -0.59
N VAL A 106 1.17 -6.40 -1.86
CA VAL A 106 0.19 -6.36 -2.98
C VAL A 106 0.61 -7.32 -4.10
N GLU A 107 -0.36 -7.75 -4.91
CA GLU A 107 -0.13 -8.75 -5.97
C GLU A 107 0.52 -8.16 -7.22
N GLY A 108 0.11 -6.96 -7.64
CA GLY A 108 0.52 -6.36 -8.91
C GLY A 108 0.98 -4.90 -8.83
N ASP A 109 1.45 -4.41 -9.99
CA ASP A 109 1.95 -3.04 -10.16
C ASP A 109 0.83 -1.99 -10.00
N ALA A 110 -0.41 -2.34 -10.32
CA ALA A 110 -1.52 -1.40 -10.28
C ALA A 110 -1.79 -0.91 -8.84
N GLU A 111 -1.80 -1.83 -7.90
CA GLU A 111 -1.98 -1.58 -6.47
C GLU A 111 -0.78 -0.84 -5.89
N GLU A 112 0.44 -1.25 -6.26
CA GLU A 112 1.69 -0.59 -5.85
C GLU A 112 1.71 0.90 -6.23
N ILE A 113 1.18 1.23 -7.41
CA ILE A 113 1.12 2.60 -7.93
C ILE A 113 -0.07 3.37 -7.35
N LEU A 114 -1.26 2.76 -7.32
CA LEU A 114 -2.49 3.49 -7.03
C LEU A 114 -2.80 3.60 -5.53
N ILE A 115 -2.44 2.63 -4.69
CA ILE A 115 -2.69 2.72 -3.23
C ILE A 115 -2.02 3.98 -2.65
N PRO A 116 -0.73 4.27 -2.90
CA PRO A 116 -0.09 5.49 -2.39
C PRO A 116 -0.79 6.77 -2.88
N VAL A 117 -1.24 6.79 -4.14
CA VAL A 117 -1.92 7.95 -4.73
C VAL A 117 -3.29 8.16 -4.10
N LEU A 118 -4.10 7.10 -3.99
CA LEU A 118 -5.41 7.12 -3.37
C LEU A 118 -5.34 7.63 -1.93
N VAL A 119 -4.44 7.06 -1.12
CA VAL A 119 -4.21 7.48 0.27
C VAL A 119 -3.82 8.96 0.34
N LYS A 120 -2.89 9.41 -0.51
CA LYS A 120 -2.45 10.82 -0.53
C LYS A 120 -3.56 11.78 -0.94
N LYS A 121 -4.40 11.42 -1.92
CA LYS A 121 -5.50 12.25 -2.39
C LYS A 121 -6.61 12.37 -1.36
N VAL A 122 -6.87 11.30 -0.61
CA VAL A 122 -7.93 11.27 0.39
C VAL A 122 -7.48 11.88 1.71
N LEU A 123 -6.36 11.43 2.26
CA LEU A 123 -5.89 11.81 3.60
C LEU A 123 -4.97 13.04 3.61
N GLY A 124 -4.41 13.44 2.48
CA GLY A 124 -3.40 14.50 2.43
C GLY A 124 -2.04 14.10 3.02
N LEU A 125 -1.81 12.81 3.19
CA LEU A 125 -0.60 12.19 3.75
C LEU A 125 -0.11 11.11 2.79
N SER A 126 1.20 11.04 2.53
CA SER A 126 1.74 9.89 1.81
C SER A 126 1.80 8.65 2.71
N VAL A 127 1.85 7.47 2.10
CA VAL A 127 2.10 6.21 2.82
C VAL A 127 3.44 6.25 3.57
N ASP A 128 4.45 6.96 3.04
CA ASP A 128 5.74 7.15 3.71
C ASP A 128 5.60 7.99 5.00
N GLU A 129 4.77 9.04 4.98
CA GLU A 129 4.48 9.85 6.18
C GLU A 129 3.73 9.03 7.23
N LEU A 130 2.93 8.06 6.80
CA LEU A 130 2.29 7.06 7.66
C LEU A 130 3.27 5.96 8.11
N GLY A 131 4.48 5.90 7.54
CA GLY A 131 5.48 4.86 7.81
C GLY A 131 5.13 3.49 7.22
N ILE A 132 4.26 3.46 6.22
CA ILE A 132 3.81 2.27 5.51
C ILE A 132 4.61 2.12 4.22
N SER A 133 5.19 0.94 3.99
CA SER A 133 5.73 0.58 2.67
C SER A 133 4.76 -0.33 1.93
N VAL A 134 4.39 0.05 0.71
CA VAL A 134 3.61 -0.80 -0.21
C VAL A 134 4.61 -1.60 -1.05
N ILE A 135 4.54 -2.93 -0.99
CA ILE A 135 5.51 -3.83 -1.62
C ILE A 135 4.76 -4.80 -2.52
N ASN A 136 5.06 -4.73 -3.81
CA ASN A 136 4.55 -5.65 -4.81
C ASN A 136 5.33 -6.97 -4.80
N ILE A 137 4.61 -8.07 -4.59
CA ILE A 137 5.20 -9.41 -4.56
C ILE A 137 5.23 -10.11 -5.91
N ARG A 138 4.63 -9.50 -6.94
CA ARG A 138 4.58 -9.97 -8.34
C ARG A 138 4.13 -11.43 -8.46
N SER A 139 3.33 -11.87 -7.51
CA SER A 139 2.95 -13.26 -7.29
C SER A 139 1.83 -13.33 -6.26
N THR A 140 1.39 -14.54 -5.94
CA THR A 140 0.44 -14.83 -4.86
C THR A 140 1.13 -15.53 -3.69
N GLY A 141 2.46 -15.65 -3.74
CA GLY A 141 3.32 -16.25 -2.71
C GLY A 141 3.53 -15.40 -1.46
N PHE A 142 2.50 -14.71 -0.95
CA PHE A 142 2.59 -13.78 0.19
C PHE A 142 3.21 -14.42 1.44
N LYS A 143 2.92 -15.69 1.70
CA LYS A 143 3.43 -16.43 2.86
C LYS A 143 4.96 -16.46 2.94
N ASN A 144 5.65 -16.44 1.79
CA ASN A 144 7.11 -16.41 1.75
C ASN A 144 7.67 -15.19 2.49
N VAL A 145 6.94 -14.08 2.49
CA VAL A 145 7.35 -12.81 3.11
C VAL A 145 6.66 -12.62 4.45
N ALA A 146 5.36 -12.90 4.49
CA ALA A 146 4.52 -12.67 5.65
C ALA A 146 4.97 -13.49 6.88
N VAL A 147 5.64 -14.63 6.67
CA VAL A 147 6.21 -15.44 7.75
C VAL A 147 7.22 -14.69 8.63
N LEU A 148 7.86 -13.65 8.11
CA LEU A 148 8.78 -12.80 8.87
C LEU A 148 8.09 -12.01 9.98
N PHE A 149 6.78 -11.76 9.86
CA PHE A 149 6.01 -10.94 10.80
C PHE A 149 5.35 -11.83 11.86
N HIS A 150 5.93 -11.83 13.07
CA HIS A 150 5.54 -12.74 14.15
C HIS A 150 6.08 -12.25 15.50
N ASP A 151 5.52 -12.73 16.61
CA ASP A 151 5.93 -12.39 17.99
C ASP A 151 7.40 -12.70 18.33
N ILE A 152 8.06 -13.61 17.60
CA ILE A 152 9.46 -13.98 17.84
C ILE A 152 10.41 -13.45 16.75
N ARG A 153 9.87 -12.76 15.74
CA ARG A 153 10.59 -12.24 14.57
C ARG A 153 10.31 -10.75 14.44
N ILE A 154 9.87 -10.29 13.26
CA ILE A 154 9.58 -8.88 13.02
C ILE A 154 8.21 -8.52 13.62
N ARG A 155 8.22 -7.76 14.70
CA ARG A 155 7.01 -7.25 15.37
C ARG A 155 6.48 -5.98 14.72
N LYS A 156 6.15 -6.07 13.44
CA LYS A 156 5.57 -4.99 12.63
C LYS A 156 4.31 -5.49 11.94
N ARG A 157 3.35 -4.61 11.70
CA ARG A 157 2.12 -5.00 11.01
C ARG A 157 2.37 -5.18 9.52
N CYS A 158 1.82 -6.26 8.97
CA CYS A 158 1.90 -6.64 7.56
C CYS A 158 0.49 -6.92 7.05
N ALA A 159 -0.08 -5.98 6.31
CA ALA A 159 -1.32 -6.21 5.58
C ALA A 159 -1.01 -6.96 4.28
N ILE A 160 -1.87 -7.89 3.88
CA ILE A 160 -1.84 -8.53 2.56
C ILE A 160 -3.08 -8.08 1.81
N VAL A 161 -2.90 -7.56 0.60
CA VAL A 161 -3.99 -7.16 -0.29
C VAL A 161 -3.93 -8.03 -1.54
N THR A 162 -5.01 -8.73 -1.83
CA THR A 162 -5.10 -9.66 -2.98
C THR A 162 -6.54 -9.81 -3.45
N ASP A 163 -6.71 -10.34 -4.65
CA ASP A 163 -8.01 -10.48 -5.30
C ASP A 163 -8.66 -11.84 -5.01
N LEU A 164 -9.99 -11.89 -4.88
CA LEU A 164 -10.76 -13.14 -4.86
C LEU A 164 -11.13 -13.63 -6.26
N ASP A 165 -10.99 -12.78 -7.28
CA ASP A 165 -11.37 -13.07 -8.66
C ASP A 165 -12.83 -13.53 -8.77
N THR A 166 -13.73 -13.05 -7.91
CA THR A 166 -15.16 -13.38 -8.00
C THR A 166 -15.68 -12.94 -9.37
N ILE A 167 -16.49 -13.78 -9.98
CA ILE A 167 -17.05 -13.55 -11.31
C ILE A 167 -18.11 -12.45 -11.22
N PHE A 168 -18.03 -11.48 -12.12
CA PHE A 168 -18.97 -10.34 -12.21
C PHE A 168 -19.73 -10.26 -13.54
N PHE A 169 -19.67 -11.31 -14.37
CA PHE A 169 -20.36 -11.41 -15.65
C PHE A 169 -20.85 -12.84 -15.90
N ASP A 170 -21.79 -13.03 -16.83
CA ASP A 170 -22.35 -14.35 -17.11
C ASP A 170 -21.29 -15.30 -17.68
N THR A 171 -21.08 -16.42 -17.00
CA THR A 171 -20.15 -17.50 -17.38
C THR A 171 -20.83 -18.80 -17.75
N THR A 172 -22.16 -18.81 -17.87
CA THR A 172 -22.90 -19.99 -18.32
C THR A 172 -22.38 -20.43 -19.71
N PRO A 173 -22.00 -21.71 -19.89
CA PRO A 173 -21.54 -22.20 -21.18
C PRO A 173 -22.64 -22.06 -22.22
N ASN A 174 -22.34 -21.38 -23.33
CA ASN A 174 -23.25 -21.26 -24.46
C ASN A 174 -22.55 -21.75 -25.73
N ALA A 175 -23.17 -22.68 -26.45
CA ALA A 175 -22.62 -23.25 -27.68
C ALA A 175 -22.47 -22.20 -28.82
N ALA A 176 -23.14 -21.05 -28.69
CA ALA A 176 -22.98 -19.91 -29.59
C ALA A 176 -21.81 -18.98 -29.22
N ASP A 177 -21.14 -19.20 -28.09
CA ASP A 177 -19.97 -18.40 -27.72
C ASP A 177 -18.82 -18.67 -28.71
N GLY A 178 -18.20 -17.61 -29.21
CA GLY A 178 -16.92 -17.74 -29.91
C GLY A 178 -15.80 -18.21 -28.98
N ASP A 179 -14.75 -18.81 -29.54
CA ASP A 179 -13.64 -19.41 -28.79
C ASP A 179 -13.02 -18.48 -27.74
N ALA A 180 -12.85 -17.20 -28.07
CA ALA A 180 -12.29 -16.20 -27.16
C ALA A 180 -13.18 -15.95 -25.93
N LEU A 181 -14.50 -15.89 -26.11
CA LEU A 181 -15.45 -15.70 -25.02
C LEU A 181 -15.52 -16.95 -24.15
N ALA A 182 -15.58 -18.13 -24.76
CA ALA A 182 -15.55 -19.41 -24.04
C ALA A 182 -14.25 -19.59 -23.23
N ALA A 183 -13.09 -19.17 -23.77
CA ALA A 183 -11.82 -19.16 -23.06
C ALA A 183 -11.82 -18.17 -21.89
N ARG A 184 -12.36 -16.97 -22.07
CA ARG A 184 -12.50 -15.96 -21.01
C ARG A 184 -13.38 -16.47 -19.86
N LYS A 185 -14.53 -17.09 -20.16
CA LYS A 185 -15.42 -17.71 -19.16
C LYS A 185 -14.69 -18.78 -18.35
N ARG A 186 -14.00 -19.71 -19.03
CA ARG A 186 -13.19 -20.76 -18.37
C ARG A 186 -12.09 -20.19 -17.49
N LYS A 187 -11.37 -19.17 -17.96
CA LYS A 187 -10.31 -18.48 -17.18
C LYS A 187 -10.90 -17.86 -15.92
N ALA A 188 -12.02 -17.15 -16.01
CA ALA A 188 -12.67 -16.52 -14.86
C ALA A 188 -13.11 -17.54 -13.80
N ILE A 189 -13.66 -18.68 -14.21
CA ILE A 189 -14.01 -19.78 -13.31
C ILE A 189 -12.77 -20.32 -12.57
N GLY A 190 -11.67 -20.52 -13.31
CA GLY A 190 -10.39 -20.97 -12.73
C GLY A 190 -9.80 -19.96 -11.74
N SER A 191 -9.81 -18.67 -12.10
CA SER A 191 -9.34 -17.58 -11.24
C SER A 191 -10.15 -17.49 -9.95
N GLN A 192 -11.48 -17.51 -10.02
CA GLN A 192 -12.34 -17.49 -8.83
C GLN A 192 -12.04 -18.66 -7.88
N ALA A 193 -11.86 -19.87 -8.43
CA ALA A 193 -11.52 -21.05 -7.63
C ALA A 193 -10.15 -20.90 -6.95
N ALA A 194 -9.16 -20.37 -7.66
CA ALA A 194 -7.84 -20.10 -7.11
C ALA A 194 -7.85 -19.00 -6.03
N GLY A 195 -8.62 -17.92 -6.23
CA GLY A 195 -8.81 -16.84 -5.25
C GLY A 195 -9.49 -17.34 -3.97
N ALA A 196 -10.54 -18.16 -4.10
CA ALA A 196 -11.21 -18.78 -2.96
C ALA A 196 -10.26 -19.69 -2.15
N LEU A 197 -9.45 -20.52 -2.82
CA LEU A 197 -8.46 -21.37 -2.14
C LEU A 197 -7.38 -20.53 -1.45
N ARG A 198 -6.90 -19.47 -2.11
CA ARG A 198 -5.92 -18.54 -1.55
C ARG A 198 -6.45 -17.86 -0.30
N LYS A 199 -7.73 -17.46 -0.29
CA LYS A 199 -8.37 -16.89 0.90
C LYS A 199 -8.31 -17.85 2.08
N ILE A 200 -8.73 -19.12 1.88
CA ILE A 200 -8.69 -20.14 2.94
C ILE A 200 -7.27 -20.30 3.49
N ASP A 201 -6.27 -20.40 2.61
CA ASP A 201 -4.87 -20.60 2.99
C ASP A 201 -4.28 -19.41 3.74
N LEU A 202 -4.54 -18.18 3.28
CA LEU A 202 -4.04 -16.96 3.92
C LEU A 202 -4.75 -16.67 5.25
N ASP A 203 -6.07 -16.85 5.32
CA ASP A 203 -6.83 -16.69 6.56
C ASP A 203 -6.32 -17.69 7.61
N ALA A 204 -6.16 -18.97 7.23
CA ALA A 204 -5.60 -19.99 8.12
C ALA A 204 -4.17 -19.67 8.58
N PHE A 205 -3.34 -19.11 7.70
CA PHE A 205 -1.98 -18.67 8.03
C PHE A 205 -1.95 -17.49 9.03
N ALA A 206 -2.92 -16.58 8.96
CA ALA A 206 -3.02 -15.43 9.85
C ALA A 206 -3.67 -15.75 11.22
N VAL A 207 -4.32 -16.91 11.37
CA VAL A 207 -4.94 -17.31 12.65
C VAL A 207 -3.92 -17.28 13.78
N GLY A 208 -4.24 -16.54 14.84
CA GLY A 208 -3.37 -16.40 16.01
C GLY A 208 -2.18 -15.45 15.82
N ASN A 209 -2.01 -14.83 14.65
CA ASN A 209 -0.94 -13.88 14.37
C ASN A 209 -1.48 -12.44 14.32
N ALA A 210 -1.22 -11.66 15.37
CA ALA A 210 -1.66 -10.26 15.44
C ALA A 210 -0.91 -9.32 14.47
N TRP A 211 0.18 -9.79 13.86
CA TRP A 211 1.04 -8.99 12.98
C TRP A 211 0.66 -9.09 11.51
N VAL A 212 -0.10 -10.10 11.11
CA VAL A 212 -0.46 -10.35 9.70
C VAL A 212 -1.97 -10.40 9.55
N GLN A 213 -2.51 -9.68 8.57
CA GLN A 213 -3.92 -9.78 8.22
C GLN A 213 -4.10 -9.62 6.70
N SER A 214 -5.00 -10.41 6.13
CA SER A 214 -5.32 -10.40 4.71
C SER A 214 -6.64 -9.66 4.43
N PHE A 215 -6.64 -8.90 3.34
CA PHE A 215 -7.73 -8.05 2.88
C PHE A 215 -7.96 -8.32 1.40
N TYR A 216 -9.23 -8.45 1.03
CA TYR A 216 -9.60 -9.09 -0.23
C TYR A 216 -10.43 -8.16 -1.10
N ALA A 217 -9.97 -7.93 -2.33
CA ALA A 217 -10.84 -7.40 -3.37
C ALA A 217 -11.90 -8.47 -3.73
N THR A 218 -13.14 -8.06 -3.98
CA THR A 218 -14.21 -9.01 -4.29
C THR A 218 -13.98 -9.60 -5.69
N HIS A 219 -13.63 -8.77 -6.65
CA HIS A 219 -13.43 -9.15 -8.05
C HIS A 219 -11.95 -9.07 -8.37
N THR A 220 -11.51 -7.97 -8.97
CA THR A 220 -10.11 -7.60 -9.14
C THR A 220 -9.93 -6.15 -8.71
N PHE A 221 -8.68 -5.73 -8.48
CA PHE A 221 -8.38 -4.34 -8.13
C PHE A 221 -9.10 -3.30 -9.02
N GLU A 222 -9.05 -3.45 -10.35
CA GLU A 222 -9.60 -2.47 -11.29
C GLU A 222 -11.13 -2.39 -11.23
N VAL A 223 -11.78 -3.54 -11.11
CA VAL A 223 -13.25 -3.66 -11.05
C VAL A 223 -13.77 -3.08 -9.74
N ASP A 224 -13.12 -3.41 -8.61
CA ASP A 224 -13.55 -2.89 -7.32
C ASP A 224 -13.20 -1.41 -7.13
N LEU A 225 -12.15 -0.90 -7.79
CA LEU A 225 -11.87 0.53 -7.84
C LEU A 225 -13.00 1.27 -8.56
N LEU A 226 -13.48 0.76 -9.70
CA LEU A 226 -14.64 1.29 -10.40
C LEU A 226 -15.91 1.20 -9.52
N GLY A 227 -16.17 0.02 -8.95
CA GLY A 227 -17.33 -0.27 -8.11
C GLY A 227 -17.39 0.59 -6.84
N SER A 228 -16.24 1.06 -6.35
CA SER A 228 -16.15 2.00 -5.23
C SER A 228 -16.55 3.44 -5.58
N GLY A 229 -16.96 3.72 -6.82
CA GLY A 229 -17.41 5.04 -7.27
C GLY A 229 -16.35 5.86 -8.02
N ASN A 230 -15.23 5.26 -8.43
CA ASN A 230 -14.18 5.97 -9.17
C ASN A 230 -14.35 5.95 -10.70
N HIS A 231 -15.52 5.57 -11.21
CA HIS A 231 -15.80 5.46 -12.65
C HIS A 231 -15.46 6.75 -13.42
N GLU A 232 -15.75 7.94 -12.88
CA GLU A 232 -15.42 9.21 -13.55
C GLU A 232 -13.90 9.43 -13.69
N ALA A 233 -13.08 8.95 -12.75
CA ALA A 233 -11.63 9.00 -12.91
C ALA A 233 -11.18 8.12 -14.08
N ILE A 234 -11.77 6.93 -14.21
CA ILE A 234 -11.50 6.00 -15.32
C ILE A 234 -11.97 6.60 -16.65
N VAL A 235 -13.15 7.22 -16.70
CA VAL A 235 -13.67 7.89 -17.91
C VAL A 235 -12.69 8.96 -18.42
N ARG A 236 -12.04 9.71 -17.52
CA ARG A 236 -11.02 10.72 -17.87
C ARG A 236 -9.74 10.14 -18.49
N THR A 237 -9.60 8.83 -18.57
CA THR A 237 -8.49 8.15 -19.26
C THR A 237 -8.85 7.67 -20.67
N VAL A 238 -10.14 7.65 -21.03
CA VAL A 238 -10.65 6.99 -22.24
C VAL A 238 -10.06 7.57 -23.53
N ASP A 239 -9.91 8.90 -23.63
CA ASP A 239 -9.33 9.61 -24.77
C ASP A 239 -7.80 9.40 -24.91
N LYS A 240 -7.16 9.00 -23.81
CA LYS A 240 -5.75 8.65 -23.81
C LYS A 240 -5.55 7.22 -24.31
N VAL A 241 -6.42 6.28 -23.91
CA VAL A 241 -6.41 4.86 -24.31
C VAL A 241 -6.91 4.65 -25.76
N TYR A 242 -8.01 5.29 -26.14
CA TYR A 242 -8.63 5.12 -27.46
C TYR A 242 -8.52 6.38 -28.30
N LYS A 243 -8.43 6.21 -29.63
CA LYS A 243 -8.41 7.33 -30.60
C LYS A 243 -9.64 7.39 -31.47
N ALA A 244 -10.30 6.25 -31.71
CA ALA A 244 -11.50 6.19 -32.53
C ALA A 244 -12.72 6.79 -31.77
N PRO A 245 -13.44 7.78 -32.34
CA PRO A 245 -14.56 8.44 -31.66
C PRO A 245 -15.67 7.47 -31.22
N ALA A 246 -16.02 6.49 -32.06
CA ALA A 246 -17.04 5.50 -31.73
C ALA A 246 -16.65 4.65 -30.50
N THR A 247 -15.38 4.25 -30.40
CA THR A 247 -14.86 3.48 -29.27
C THR A 247 -14.84 4.30 -27.99
N ILE A 248 -14.48 5.59 -28.07
CA ILE A 248 -14.51 6.52 -26.92
C ILE A 248 -15.94 6.67 -26.39
N THR A 249 -16.92 6.88 -27.28
CA THR A 249 -18.33 7.00 -26.89
C THR A 249 -18.84 5.71 -26.24
N GLN A 250 -18.54 4.55 -26.82
CA GLN A 250 -18.96 3.27 -26.25
C GLN A 250 -18.29 3.02 -24.90
N ALA A 251 -16.97 3.20 -24.79
CA ALA A 251 -16.24 3.01 -23.54
C ALA A 251 -16.76 3.93 -22.42
N THR A 252 -17.04 5.19 -22.75
CA THR A 252 -17.64 6.14 -21.80
C THR A 252 -19.04 5.69 -21.35
N THR A 253 -19.83 5.15 -22.27
CA THR A 253 -21.17 4.61 -21.98
C THR A 253 -21.09 3.40 -21.06
N ASP A 254 -20.21 2.44 -21.36
CA ASP A 254 -20.00 1.23 -20.55
C ASP A 254 -19.57 1.59 -19.12
N LEU A 255 -18.62 2.52 -18.97
CA LEU A 255 -18.10 2.97 -17.67
C LEU A 255 -19.15 3.72 -16.83
N ARG A 256 -20.10 4.41 -17.47
CA ARG A 256 -21.18 5.17 -16.81
C ARG A 256 -22.49 4.41 -16.73
N SER A 257 -22.52 3.15 -17.17
CA SER A 257 -23.74 2.32 -17.19
C SER A 257 -24.31 2.04 -15.80
N GLY A 258 -23.47 2.09 -14.75
CA GLY A 258 -23.81 1.62 -13.41
C GLY A 258 -23.84 0.10 -13.28
N LEU A 259 -23.52 -0.64 -14.35
CA LEU A 259 -23.50 -2.09 -14.38
C LEU A 259 -22.04 -2.60 -14.32
N ILE A 260 -21.75 -3.47 -13.35
CA ILE A 260 -20.39 -3.92 -13.04
C ILE A 260 -19.79 -4.80 -14.15
N ASP A 261 -20.61 -5.59 -14.83
CA ASP A 261 -20.22 -6.41 -15.99
C ASP A 261 -19.73 -5.55 -17.16
N GLN A 262 -20.44 -4.47 -17.46
CA GLN A 262 -20.09 -3.53 -18.53
C GLN A 262 -18.92 -2.63 -18.13
N GLY A 263 -19.03 -1.90 -17.02
CA GLY A 263 -18.02 -0.96 -16.58
C GLY A 263 -16.71 -1.65 -16.14
N GLY A 264 -16.82 -2.72 -15.35
CA GLY A 264 -15.67 -3.53 -14.95
C GLY A 264 -15.03 -4.21 -16.15
N GLY A 265 -15.85 -4.77 -17.05
CA GLY A 265 -15.37 -5.37 -18.30
C GLY A 265 -14.61 -4.37 -19.18
N ARG A 266 -15.12 -3.14 -19.32
CA ARG A 266 -14.45 -2.07 -20.05
C ARG A 266 -13.13 -1.66 -19.40
N THR A 267 -13.10 -1.53 -18.07
CA THR A 267 -11.90 -1.16 -17.33
C THR A 267 -10.79 -2.19 -17.51
N LEU A 268 -11.11 -3.48 -17.42
CA LEU A 268 -10.14 -4.55 -17.68
C LEU A 268 -9.61 -4.52 -19.11
N THR A 269 -10.48 -4.35 -20.12
CA THR A 269 -10.05 -4.24 -21.51
C THR A 269 -9.09 -3.06 -21.73
N MET A 270 -9.35 -1.91 -21.10
CA MET A 270 -8.47 -0.74 -21.15
C MET A 270 -7.12 -1.02 -20.48
N ALA A 271 -7.13 -1.68 -19.31
CA ALA A 271 -5.92 -2.04 -18.59
C ALA A 271 -5.06 -3.08 -19.33
N GLU A 272 -5.69 -4.07 -19.97
CA GLU A 272 -5.01 -5.08 -20.79
C GLU A 272 -4.39 -4.47 -22.05
N GLN A 273 -5.05 -3.48 -22.67
CA GLN A 273 -4.55 -2.81 -23.87
C GLN A 273 -3.29 -1.97 -23.60
N GLU A 274 -3.29 -1.17 -22.53
CA GLU A 274 -2.14 -0.31 -22.18
C GLU A 274 -1.05 -1.06 -21.40
N GLY A 275 -1.42 -2.17 -20.76
CA GLY A 275 -0.65 -2.82 -19.70
C GLY A 275 -1.02 -2.24 -18.33
N LYS A 276 -1.32 -3.13 -17.36
CA LYS A 276 -1.88 -2.75 -16.05
C LYS A 276 -1.09 -1.66 -15.32
N GLY A 277 0.24 -1.76 -15.29
CA GLY A 277 1.10 -0.75 -14.66
C GLY A 277 1.02 0.63 -15.35
N TRP A 278 1.04 0.67 -16.68
CA TRP A 278 0.90 1.93 -17.43
C TRP A 278 -0.50 2.53 -17.30
N PHE A 279 -1.53 1.68 -17.33
CA PHE A 279 -2.89 2.10 -17.07
C PHE A 279 -3.05 2.68 -15.67
N ALA A 280 -2.40 2.09 -14.66
CA ALA A 280 -2.38 2.62 -13.31
C ALA A 280 -1.72 4.01 -13.21
N ILE A 281 -0.59 4.23 -13.92
CA ILE A 281 0.05 5.55 -14.01
C ILE A 281 -0.91 6.57 -14.66
N LEU A 282 -1.58 6.17 -15.74
CA LEU A 282 -2.55 7.00 -16.45
C LEU A 282 -3.71 7.41 -15.54
N LEU A 283 -4.28 6.44 -14.83
CA LEU A 283 -5.38 6.66 -13.90
C LEU A 283 -4.95 7.54 -12.72
N ALA A 284 -3.75 7.33 -12.17
CA ALA A 284 -3.20 8.13 -11.07
C ALA A 284 -3.17 9.64 -11.36
N GLN A 285 -2.95 10.03 -12.62
CA GLN A 285 -2.97 11.43 -13.04
C GLN A 285 -4.37 12.04 -13.03
N THR A 286 -5.40 11.22 -13.17
CA THR A 286 -6.80 11.67 -13.20
C THR A 286 -7.48 11.65 -11.84
N LEU A 287 -6.89 10.95 -10.84
CA LEU A 287 -7.42 10.89 -9.49
C LEU A 287 -7.28 12.25 -8.79
N ASP A 288 -8.36 12.65 -8.13
CA ASP A 288 -8.43 13.85 -7.31
C ASP A 288 -8.88 13.51 -5.87
N HIS A 289 -9.04 14.52 -5.02
CA HIS A 289 -9.48 14.37 -3.63
C HIS A 289 -10.87 13.74 -3.40
N GLN A 290 -11.71 13.61 -4.43
CA GLN A 290 -12.98 12.89 -4.38
C GLN A 290 -12.83 11.39 -4.68
N ALA A 291 -11.61 10.94 -5.00
CA ALA A 291 -11.34 9.52 -5.16
C ALA A 291 -11.75 8.73 -3.92
N VAL A 292 -12.33 7.56 -4.13
CA VAL A 292 -12.76 6.65 -3.07
C VAL A 292 -11.71 5.55 -2.93
N VAL A 293 -11.20 5.35 -1.71
CA VAL A 293 -10.37 4.19 -1.41
C VAL A 293 -11.28 2.97 -1.18
N PRO A 294 -11.14 1.88 -1.96
CA PRO A 294 -11.90 0.66 -1.73
C PRO A 294 -11.79 0.16 -0.29
N GLY A 295 -12.87 -0.43 0.23
CA GLY A 295 -12.97 -0.83 1.65
C GLY A 295 -11.81 -1.70 2.12
N TYR A 296 -11.50 -2.77 1.38
CA TYR A 296 -10.39 -3.68 1.73
C TYR A 296 -9.01 -2.98 1.77
N ILE A 297 -8.79 -1.96 0.93
CA ILE A 297 -7.55 -1.17 0.94
C ILE A 297 -7.53 -0.22 2.13
N ARG A 298 -8.67 0.43 2.42
CA ARG A 298 -8.82 1.28 3.61
C ARG A 298 -8.52 0.48 4.88
N ASP A 299 -9.14 -0.69 5.01
CA ASP A 299 -8.93 -1.59 6.14
C ASP A 299 -7.47 -2.03 6.24
N ALA A 300 -6.83 -2.35 5.12
CA ALA A 300 -5.40 -2.67 5.06
C ALA A 300 -4.50 -1.52 5.54
N VAL A 301 -4.81 -0.28 5.15
CA VAL A 301 -4.08 0.92 5.59
C VAL A 301 -4.28 1.18 7.07
N LEU A 302 -5.51 1.05 7.58
CA LEU A 302 -5.83 1.22 8.99
C LEU A 302 -5.17 0.13 9.85
N PHE A 303 -5.19 -1.12 9.39
CA PHE A 303 -4.47 -2.21 10.02
C PHE A 303 -2.97 -1.94 10.03
N ALA A 304 -2.35 -1.65 8.87
CA ALA A 304 -0.91 -1.43 8.78
C ALA A 304 -0.44 -0.26 9.66
N HIS A 305 -1.12 0.88 9.60
CA HIS A 305 -0.77 2.06 10.41
C HIS A 305 -1.02 1.84 11.90
N GLY A 306 -2.17 1.24 12.25
CA GLY A 306 -2.69 1.20 13.60
C GLY A 306 -3.29 2.53 14.06
N PRO A 307 -3.33 2.80 15.39
CA PRO A 307 -4.02 3.95 15.94
C PRO A 307 -3.55 5.29 15.37
N PHE A 308 -4.49 6.17 15.04
CA PHE A 308 -4.18 7.48 14.51
C PHE A 308 -4.05 8.50 15.65
N SER A 309 -2.91 9.17 15.74
CA SER A 309 -2.72 10.21 16.76
C SER A 309 -3.61 11.43 16.50
N ARG A 310 -4.02 12.13 17.56
CA ARG A 310 -4.84 13.36 17.44
C ARG A 310 -4.26 14.37 16.43
N PRO A 311 -2.94 14.69 16.44
CA PRO A 311 -2.35 15.60 15.45
C PRO A 311 -2.49 15.11 14.01
N LEU A 312 -2.41 13.80 13.78
CA LEU A 312 -2.54 13.21 12.46
C LEU A 312 -3.98 13.36 11.93
N ILE A 313 -4.97 13.06 12.76
CA ILE A 313 -6.40 13.25 12.44
C ILE A 313 -6.70 14.71 12.14
N MET A 314 -6.17 15.64 12.96
CA MET A 314 -6.31 17.08 12.71
C MET A 314 -5.73 17.49 11.34
N ARG A 315 -4.55 16.97 10.99
CA ARG A 315 -3.91 17.24 9.70
C ARG A 315 -4.74 16.73 8.53
N ILE A 316 -5.30 15.53 8.65
CA ILE A 316 -6.22 14.94 7.65
C ILE A 316 -7.45 15.83 7.47
N LEU A 317 -8.13 16.19 8.56
CA LEU A 317 -9.34 17.01 8.50
C LEU A 317 -9.07 18.39 7.90
N ARG A 318 -8.00 19.07 8.30
CA ARG A 318 -7.59 20.35 7.71
C ARG A 318 -7.30 20.23 6.21
N HIS A 319 -6.69 19.13 5.78
CA HIS A 319 -6.51 18.85 4.36
C HIS A 319 -7.87 18.78 3.63
N ARG A 320 -8.84 18.02 4.15
CA ARG A 320 -10.19 17.91 3.57
C ARG A 320 -10.90 19.27 3.51
N MET A 321 -10.82 20.05 4.58
CA MET A 321 -11.42 21.39 4.63
C MET A 321 -10.83 22.32 3.56
N ASN A 322 -9.50 22.29 3.38
CA ASN A 322 -8.84 23.08 2.34
C ASN A 322 -9.28 22.66 0.94
N ARG A 323 -9.45 21.36 0.69
CA ARG A 323 -9.96 20.84 -0.58
C ARG A 323 -11.40 21.24 -0.85
N MET A 324 -12.29 21.10 0.15
CA MET A 324 -13.69 21.52 0.07
C MET A 324 -13.81 23.01 -0.25
N LEU A 325 -13.04 23.83 0.45
CA LEU A 325 -13.04 25.28 0.27
C LEU A 325 -12.55 25.73 -1.11
N ALA A 326 -11.65 24.96 -1.74
CA ALA A 326 -11.20 25.23 -3.10
C ALA A 326 -12.33 25.07 -4.13
N ILE A 327 -13.36 24.28 -3.83
CA ILE A 327 -14.52 24.04 -4.70
C ILE A 327 -15.71 24.92 -4.30
N ASP A 328 -16.04 24.96 -3.00
CA ASP A 328 -17.16 25.68 -2.45
C ASP A 328 -16.66 26.75 -1.47
N ARG A 329 -16.49 27.98 -1.98
CA ARG A 329 -16.10 29.12 -1.13
C ARG A 329 -17.17 29.51 -0.11
N ALA A 330 -18.45 29.21 -0.39
CA ALA A 330 -19.55 29.50 0.53
C ALA A 330 -19.52 28.58 1.77
N ALA A 331 -18.80 27.45 1.70
CA ALA A 331 -18.52 26.59 2.85
C ALA A 331 -17.74 27.27 3.98
N ARG A 332 -17.10 28.43 3.74
CA ARG A 332 -16.16 29.05 4.69
C ARG A 332 -16.71 29.15 6.12
N PRO A 333 -17.94 29.64 6.39
CA PRO A 333 -18.42 29.79 7.77
C PRO A 333 -18.53 28.45 8.50
N ARG A 334 -19.12 27.42 7.85
CA ARG A 334 -19.24 26.07 8.44
C ARG A 334 -17.87 25.42 8.69
N LEU A 335 -16.92 25.61 7.78
CA LEU A 335 -15.57 25.07 7.92
C LEU A 335 -14.77 25.80 9.01
N THR A 336 -14.93 27.11 9.17
CA THR A 336 -14.30 27.85 10.28
C THR A 336 -14.81 27.36 11.63
N ALA A 337 -16.13 27.16 11.77
CA ALA A 337 -16.72 26.59 12.98
C ALA A 337 -16.18 25.18 13.25
N PHE A 338 -16.08 24.35 12.20
CA PHE A 338 -15.51 23.01 12.33
C PHE A 338 -14.02 23.02 12.71
N ASN A 339 -13.23 23.97 12.21
CA ASN A 339 -11.82 24.07 12.61
C ASN A 339 -11.69 24.31 14.12
N ALA A 340 -12.62 25.06 14.72
CA ALA A 340 -12.63 25.25 16.18
C ALA A 340 -12.82 23.90 16.91
N GLU A 341 -13.72 23.04 16.42
CA GLU A 341 -13.88 21.67 16.96
C GLU A 341 -12.62 20.81 16.76
N VAL A 342 -11.93 20.94 15.61
CA VAL A 342 -10.64 20.28 15.37
C VAL A 342 -9.58 20.74 16.39
N GLU A 343 -9.53 22.02 16.74
CA GLU A 343 -8.63 22.51 17.80
C GLU A 343 -9.01 21.99 19.19
N ARG A 344 -10.31 21.96 19.53
CA ARG A 344 -10.81 21.38 20.79
C ARG A 344 -10.41 19.92 20.90
N PHE A 345 -10.51 19.17 19.79
CA PHE A 345 -10.02 17.80 19.72
C PHE A 345 -8.51 17.72 19.90
N GLY A 346 -7.73 18.61 19.31
CA GLY A 346 -6.28 18.69 19.55
C GLY A 346 -5.91 18.88 21.01
N ARG A 347 -6.69 19.70 21.73
CA ARG A 347 -6.54 19.96 23.19
C ARG A 347 -7.18 18.90 24.08
N SER A 348 -7.69 17.81 23.51
CA SER A 348 -8.38 16.73 24.22
C SER A 348 -9.65 17.14 24.97
N GLU A 349 -10.29 18.23 24.55
CA GLU A 349 -11.56 18.71 25.12
C GLU A 349 -12.77 17.95 24.59
N ILE A 350 -12.64 17.34 23.40
CA ILE A 350 -13.66 16.45 22.81
C ILE A 350 -13.01 15.13 22.36
N ASP A 351 -13.83 14.09 22.29
CA ASP A 351 -13.44 12.77 21.82
C ASP A 351 -13.62 12.61 20.29
N LEU A 352 -13.15 11.49 19.75
CA LEU A 352 -13.23 11.21 18.32
C LEU A 352 -14.69 11.05 17.84
N PRO A 353 -15.60 10.36 18.55
CA PRO A 353 -17.01 10.32 18.18
C PRO A 353 -17.65 11.71 18.03
N THR A 354 -17.39 12.63 18.96
CA THR A 354 -17.88 14.02 18.89
C THR A 354 -17.31 14.73 17.66
N LEU A 355 -16.01 14.58 17.41
CA LEU A 355 -15.37 15.15 16.22
C LEU A 355 -15.95 14.58 14.91
N ARG A 356 -16.24 13.27 14.85
CA ARG A 356 -16.85 12.62 13.69
C ARG A 356 -18.23 13.19 13.39
N ALA A 357 -19.06 13.39 14.42
CA ALA A 357 -20.37 14.02 14.26
C ALA A 357 -20.24 15.44 13.70
N ALA A 358 -19.31 16.24 14.23
CA ALA A 358 -19.03 17.57 13.72
C ALA A 358 -18.51 17.54 12.27
N ALA A 359 -17.66 16.57 11.92
CA ALA A 359 -17.15 16.39 10.57
C ALA A 359 -18.26 16.03 9.57
N ALA A 360 -19.20 15.18 9.95
CA ALA A 360 -20.33 14.78 9.11
C ALA A 360 -21.19 15.99 8.71
N THR A 361 -21.44 16.92 9.66
CA THR A 361 -22.14 18.17 9.39
C THR A 361 -21.29 19.14 8.55
N ALA A 362 -20.00 19.24 8.86
CA ALA A 362 -19.12 20.23 8.25
C ALA A 362 -18.59 19.83 6.86
N LEU A 363 -18.60 18.55 6.50
CA LEU A 363 -18.08 17.99 5.25
C LEU A 363 -19.07 16.97 4.67
N PRO A 364 -20.30 17.35 4.31
CA PRO A 364 -21.34 16.40 3.91
C PRO A 364 -20.91 15.60 2.68
N GLY A 365 -21.05 14.27 2.73
CA GLY A 365 -20.71 13.36 1.64
C GLY A 365 -19.22 13.20 1.34
N ASP A 366 -18.34 13.74 2.18
CA ASP A 366 -16.89 13.65 1.96
C ASP A 366 -16.36 12.21 2.19
N VAL A 367 -15.48 11.77 1.31
CA VAL A 367 -14.88 10.42 1.31
C VAL A 367 -14.07 10.10 2.58
N VAL A 368 -13.66 11.12 3.34
CA VAL A 368 -12.91 10.93 4.59
C VAL A 368 -13.73 10.22 5.67
N HIS A 369 -15.06 10.29 5.63
CA HIS A 369 -15.92 9.72 6.68
C HIS A 369 -15.75 8.21 6.82
N ALA A 370 -15.50 7.51 5.70
CA ALA A 370 -15.22 6.08 5.72
C ALA A 370 -13.97 5.76 6.55
N PHE A 371 -12.89 6.55 6.38
CA PHE A 371 -11.69 6.41 7.22
C PHE A 371 -11.96 6.77 8.67
N LEU A 372 -12.62 7.90 8.92
CA LEU A 372 -12.87 8.35 10.29
C LEU A 372 -13.69 7.35 11.08
N ALA A 373 -14.68 6.70 10.47
CA ALA A 373 -15.55 5.72 11.13
C ALA A 373 -14.78 4.53 11.74
N GLU A 374 -13.71 4.10 11.07
CA GLU A 374 -12.93 2.91 11.43
C GLU A 374 -11.62 3.26 12.16
N MET A 375 -11.20 4.53 12.21
CA MET A 375 -10.05 4.98 12.99
C MET A 375 -10.30 4.80 14.49
N ALA A 376 -9.49 3.97 15.16
CA ALA A 376 -9.50 3.84 16.62
C ALA A 376 -8.63 4.90 17.32
#